data_AF-A0A084A7J2-F1
#
_entry.id   AF-A0A084A7J2-F1
#
_cell.length_a   1.000
_cell.length_b   1.000
_cell.length_c   1.000
_cell.angle_alpha   90.00
_cell.angle_beta   90.00
_cell.angle_gamma   90.00
#
_symmetry.space_group_name_H-M   'P 1'
#
loop_
_entity.id
_entity.type
_entity.pdbx_description
1 polymer ?
#
loop_
_entity_poly.entity_id
_entity_poly.type
_entity_poly.pdbx_seq_one_letter_code
_entity_poly.pdbx_strand_id
1 'polypeptide(L)'
;MTDNKQKNIIKLWQICLVFLFWIGAMFLPATINQIKFGTNFDLAKSRENYFFYLWVQKPVTSTLLILLLLWIILSCLRKWKITPFLSFSFMLLYIYDLFLEVVLGRIFVGVSLKLALSPETFIGLWRTLGLGFFLTSLLGSCFSILLFVYLMNLSSLQKS
;
A
#
# COMPACT_ATOMS: atom_id res chain seq x y z
N MET A 1 -39.99 -16.76 2.10
CA MET A 1 -38.92 -16.44 3.07
C MET A 1 -38.02 -15.39 2.46
N THR A 2 -38.09 -14.17 2.98
CA THR A 2 -37.38 -12.99 2.49
C THR A 2 -35.89 -13.10 2.81
N ASP A 3 -35.08 -13.34 1.78
CA ASP A 3 -33.62 -13.31 1.85
C ASP A 3 -33.16 -11.85 1.99
N ASN A 4 -33.29 -11.31 3.21
CA ASN A 4 -32.77 -10.00 3.55
C ASN A 4 -31.27 -10.14 3.89
N LYS A 5 -30.48 -10.59 2.91
CA LYS A 5 -29.02 -10.44 2.95
C LYS A 5 -28.73 -8.95 2.87
N GLN A 6 -28.67 -8.32 4.04
CA GLN A 6 -28.09 -7.00 4.21
C GLN A 6 -26.62 -7.10 3.78
N LYS A 7 -26.39 -6.97 2.47
CA LYS A 7 -25.06 -6.92 1.86
C LYS A 7 -24.42 -5.71 2.52
N ASN A 8 -23.46 -5.93 3.43
CA ASN A 8 -22.69 -4.85 4.05
C ASN A 8 -21.88 -4.18 2.93
N ILE A 9 -22.52 -3.23 2.25
CA ILE A 9 -21.92 -2.45 1.18
C ILE A 9 -20.98 -1.46 1.86
N ILE A 10 -19.68 -1.65 1.66
CA ILE A 10 -18.65 -0.67 2.01
C ILE A 10 -19.10 0.68 1.45
N LYS A 11 -19.19 1.70 2.30
CA LYS A 11 -19.66 3.03 1.89
C LYS A 11 -18.50 3.84 1.34
N LEU A 12 -18.75 4.67 0.32
CA LEU A 12 -17.71 5.51 -0.30
C LEU A 12 -16.96 6.38 0.73
N TRP A 13 -17.67 6.93 1.73
CA TRP A 13 -17.04 7.75 2.77
C TRP A 13 -16.00 6.97 3.60
N GLN A 14 -16.20 5.66 3.81
CA GLN A 14 -15.24 4.82 4.54
C GLN A 14 -13.94 4.69 3.74
N ILE A 15 -14.05 4.51 2.41
CA ILE A 15 -12.89 4.44 1.51
C ILE A 15 -12.16 5.78 1.48
N CYS A 16 -12.90 6.89 1.40
CA CYS A 16 -12.30 8.23 1.46
C CYS A 16 -11.57 8.50 2.78
N LEU A 17 -12.12 8.06 3.93
CA LEU A 17 -11.44 8.22 5.21
C LEU A 17 -10.14 7.40 5.28
N VAL A 18 -10.18 6.14 4.86
CA VAL A 18 -8.97 5.30 4.85
C VAL A 18 -7.93 5.88 3.89
N PHE A 19 -8.35 6.44 2.75
CA PHE A 19 -7.46 7.16 1.85
C PHE A 19 -6.80 8.37 2.52
N LEU A 20 -7.56 9.20 3.24
CA LEU A 20 -7.02 10.35 3.97
C LEU A 20 -6.03 9.94 5.07
N PHE A 21 -6.35 8.88 5.84
CA PHE A 21 -5.43 8.34 6.83
C PHE A 21 -4.17 7.78 6.20
N TRP A 22 -4.29 7.10 5.06
CA TRP A 22 -3.17 6.56 4.32
C TRP A 22 -2.22 7.67 3.85
N ILE A 23 -2.75 8.74 3.25
CA ILE A 23 -1.94 9.92 2.87
C ILE A 23 -1.34 10.61 4.10
N GLY A 24 -2.11 10.76 5.19
CA GLY A 24 -1.62 11.34 6.44
C GLY A 24 -0.44 10.56 7.03
N ALA A 25 -0.52 9.22 7.01
CA ALA A 25 0.55 8.36 7.50
C ALA A 25 1.85 8.49 6.68
N MET A 26 1.77 8.86 5.40
CA MET A 26 2.96 9.06 4.56
C MET A 26 3.91 10.16 5.06
N PHE A 27 3.42 11.11 5.85
CA PHE A 27 4.25 12.17 6.45
C PHE A 27 5.08 11.69 7.64
N LEU A 28 4.78 10.51 8.19
CA LEU A 28 5.55 9.93 9.28
C LEU A 28 6.93 9.46 8.81
N PRO A 29 7.94 9.46 9.70
CA PRO A 29 9.26 8.92 9.39
C PRO A 29 9.18 7.44 9.01
N ALA A 30 9.64 7.09 7.80
CA ALA A 30 9.38 5.80 7.16
C ALA A 30 10.58 5.16 6.44
N THR A 31 11.71 5.84 6.28
CA THR A 31 12.91 5.19 5.75
C THR A 31 14.16 5.92 6.17
N ILE A 32 15.28 5.21 6.27
CA ILE A 32 16.59 5.83 6.49
C ILE A 32 17.18 6.24 5.14
N ASN A 33 17.56 7.51 5.04
CA ASN A 33 18.39 8.01 3.96
C ASN A 33 19.86 7.65 4.26
N GLN A 34 20.40 6.71 3.48
CA GLN A 34 21.76 6.20 3.65
C GLN A 34 22.83 7.30 3.51
N ILE A 35 22.60 8.30 2.65
CA ILE A 35 23.52 9.43 2.46
C ILE A 35 23.55 10.31 3.73
N LYS A 36 22.39 10.56 4.33
CA LYS A 36 22.29 11.31 5.60
C LYS A 36 22.86 10.51 6.78
N PHE A 37 22.75 9.19 6.76
CA PHE A 37 23.32 8.33 7.79
C PHE A 37 24.84 8.25 7.71
N GLY A 38 25.41 8.24 6.51
CA GLY A 38 26.87 8.30 6.32
C GLY A 38 27.51 9.61 6.76
N THR A 39 26.72 10.67 6.94
CA THR A 39 27.18 12.01 7.37
C THR A 39 26.78 12.34 8.81
N ASN A 40 25.64 11.84 9.27
CA ASN A 40 25.17 11.96 10.65
C ASN A 40 25.03 10.56 11.26
N PHE A 41 25.83 10.25 12.28
CA PHE A 41 25.75 8.97 13.03
C PHE A 41 24.41 8.78 13.77
N ASP A 42 23.52 9.78 13.77
CA ASP A 42 22.23 9.76 14.43
C ASP A 42 21.13 9.20 13.51
N LEU A 43 20.64 8.00 13.84
CA LEU A 43 19.56 7.29 13.13
C LEU A 43 18.24 8.07 13.09
N ALA A 44 17.94 8.90 14.09
CA ALA A 44 16.70 9.66 14.09
C ALA A 44 16.75 10.80 13.07
N LYS A 45 17.92 11.44 12.93
CA LYS A 45 18.16 12.55 12.00
C LYS A 45 18.29 12.11 10.55
N SER A 46 18.59 10.84 10.29
CA SER A 46 18.69 10.29 8.94
C SER A 46 17.36 9.78 8.37
N ARG A 47 16.27 9.79 9.15
CA ARG A 47 14.96 9.33 8.69
C ARG A 47 14.27 10.36 7.80
N GLU A 48 13.69 9.87 6.71
CA GLU A 48 12.83 10.59 5.80
C GLU A 48 11.41 10.04 5.86
N ASN A 49 10.46 10.78 5.31
CA ASN A 49 9.07 10.37 5.21
C ASN A 49 8.83 9.30 4.13
N TYR A 50 7.60 8.80 4.03
CA TYR A 50 7.25 7.75 3.07
C TYR A 50 7.27 8.25 1.62
N PHE A 51 7.05 9.56 1.39
CA PHE A 51 7.18 10.14 0.05
C PHE A 51 8.59 10.01 -0.49
N PHE A 52 9.62 10.23 0.34
CA PHE A 52 11.00 9.99 -0.04
C PHE A 52 11.22 8.52 -0.44
N TYR A 53 10.69 7.57 0.34
CA TYR A 53 10.75 6.14 0.00
C TYR A 53 10.17 5.87 -1.40
N LEU A 54 8.96 6.37 -1.67
CA LEU A 54 8.29 6.20 -2.96
C LEU A 54 9.04 6.82 -4.13
N TRP A 55 9.60 8.03 -3.96
CA TRP A 55 10.24 8.76 -5.05
C TRP A 55 11.68 8.33 -5.33
N VAL A 56 12.42 7.95 -4.29
CA VAL A 56 13.86 7.66 -4.41
C VAL A 56 14.12 6.16 -4.46
N GLN A 57 13.44 5.38 -3.62
CA GLN A 57 13.72 3.94 -3.50
C GLN A 57 12.80 3.09 -4.40
N LYS A 58 11.56 3.54 -4.66
CA LYS A 58 10.58 2.83 -5.50
C LYS A 58 9.96 3.71 -6.62
N PRO A 59 10.75 4.46 -7.41
CA PRO A 59 10.23 5.45 -8.36
C PRO A 59 9.31 4.86 -9.43
N VAL A 60 9.67 3.68 -9.97
CA VAL A 60 8.90 3.01 -11.03
C VAL A 60 7.55 2.56 -10.50
N THR A 61 7.53 1.81 -9.39
CA THR A 61 6.30 1.36 -8.72
C THR A 61 5.41 2.53 -8.34
N SER A 62 5.98 3.59 -7.76
CA SER A 62 5.24 4.80 -7.40
C SER A 62 4.55 5.42 -8.61
N THR A 63 5.27 5.57 -9.73
CA THR A 63 4.72 6.12 -10.98
C THR A 63 3.57 5.26 -11.49
N LEU A 64 3.73 3.94 -11.52
CA LEU A 64 2.69 3.01 -11.94
C LEU A 64 1.46 3.05 -11.03
N LEU A 65 1.63 3.14 -9.71
CA LEU A 65 0.53 3.24 -8.76
C LEU A 65 -0.27 4.53 -8.94
N ILE A 66 0.41 5.66 -9.18
CA ILE A 66 -0.26 6.94 -9.45
C ILE A 66 -1.06 6.86 -10.76
N LEU A 67 -0.45 6.33 -11.83
CA LEU A 67 -1.12 6.16 -13.11
C LEU A 67 -2.34 5.24 -13.00
N LEU A 68 -2.21 4.11 -12.29
CA LEU A 68 -3.32 3.19 -12.03
C LEU A 68 -4.44 3.87 -11.23
N LEU A 69 -4.10 4.62 -10.18
CA LEU A 69 -5.11 5.32 -9.37
C LEU A 69 -5.87 6.37 -10.20
N LEU A 70 -5.17 7.17 -11.00
CA LEU A 70 -5.78 8.12 -11.92
C LEU A 70 -6.67 7.42 -12.95
N TRP A 71 -6.24 6.27 -13.46
CA TRP A 71 -7.01 5.51 -14.43
C TRP A 71 -8.28 4.91 -13.79
N ILE A 72 -8.20 4.43 -12.55
CA ILE A 72 -9.38 3.97 -11.78
C ILE A 72 -10.37 5.11 -11.59
N ILE A 73 -9.90 6.33 -11.26
CA ILE A 73 -10.78 7.49 -11.11
C ILE A 73 -11.47 7.81 -12.45
N LEU A 74 -10.72 7.88 -13.55
CA LEU A 74 -11.27 8.10 -14.89
C LEU A 74 -12.29 7.02 -15.28
N SER A 75 -11.97 5.75 -15.02
CA SER A 75 -12.82 4.61 -15.37
C SER A 75 -14.11 4.58 -14.53
N CYS A 76 -14.04 4.99 -13.26
CA CYS A 76 -15.20 5.22 -12.39
C CYS A 76 -16.12 6.31 -12.96
N LEU A 77 -15.55 7.47 -13.34
CA LEU A 77 -16.31 8.59 -13.91
C LEU A 77 -17.01 8.20 -15.21
N ARG A 78 -16.34 7.42 -16.07
CA ARG A 78 -16.90 6.93 -17.33
C ARG A 78 -17.70 5.61 -17.19
N LYS A 79 -17.82 5.06 -15.97
CA LYS A 79 -18.51 3.79 -15.67
C LYS A 79 -18.04 2.61 -16.53
N TRP A 80 -16.74 2.51 -16.76
CA TRP A 80 -16.18 1.43 -17.57
C TRP A 80 -16.21 0.08 -16.86
N LYS A 81 -16.51 -0.99 -17.61
CA LYS A 81 -16.54 -2.37 -17.09
C LYS A 81 -15.17 -2.89 -16.63
N ILE A 82 -14.07 -2.26 -17.08
CA ILE A 82 -12.69 -2.63 -16.70
C ILE A 82 -12.29 -2.14 -15.30
N THR A 83 -13.06 -1.23 -14.69
CA THR A 83 -12.74 -0.58 -13.41
C THR A 83 -12.35 -1.56 -12.29
N PRO A 84 -13.05 -2.69 -12.08
CA PRO A 84 -12.66 -3.65 -11.04
C PRO A 84 -11.29 -4.30 -11.32
N PHE A 85 -10.97 -4.59 -12.58
CA PHE A 85 -9.66 -5.13 -12.97
C PHE A 85 -8.53 -4.14 -12.70
N LEU A 86 -8.73 -2.86 -13.03
CA LEU A 86 -7.74 -1.82 -12.70
C LEU A 86 -7.51 -1.71 -11.19
N SER A 87 -8.59 -1.74 -10.39
CA SER A 87 -8.46 -1.72 -8.93
C SER A 87 -7.81 -2.97 -8.35
N PHE A 88 -8.01 -4.13 -8.96
CA PHE A 88 -7.32 -5.36 -8.61
C PHE A 88 -5.82 -5.28 -8.91
N SER A 89 -5.43 -4.76 -10.09
CA SER A 89 -4.04 -4.52 -10.44
C SER A 89 -3.36 -3.54 -9.48
N PHE A 90 -4.04 -2.45 -9.11
CA PHE A 90 -3.55 -1.51 -8.11
C PHE A 90 -3.33 -2.19 -6.75
N MET A 91 -4.29 -2.98 -6.29
CA MET A 91 -4.20 -3.72 -5.03
C MET A 91 -3.03 -4.70 -5.02
N LEU A 92 -2.88 -5.52 -6.07
CA LEU A 92 -1.78 -6.46 -6.17
C LEU A 92 -0.43 -5.76 -6.18
N LEU A 93 -0.27 -4.74 -7.02
CA LEU A 93 0.98 -4.00 -7.13
C LEU A 93 1.34 -3.32 -5.79
N TYR A 94 0.37 -2.71 -5.13
CA TYR A 94 0.57 -2.03 -3.85
C TYR A 94 1.02 -3.02 -2.76
N ILE A 95 0.24 -4.08 -2.53
CA ILE A 95 0.50 -5.05 -1.45
C ILE A 95 1.80 -5.81 -1.71
N TYR A 96 2.05 -6.21 -2.96
CA TYR A 96 3.25 -6.94 -3.28
C TYR A 96 4.50 -6.07 -3.10
N ASP A 97 4.60 -4.97 -3.84
CA ASP A 97 5.86 -4.22 -3.97
C ASP A 97 6.15 -3.33 -2.74
N LEU A 98 5.11 -2.85 -2.06
CA LEU A 98 5.27 -1.92 -0.92
C LEU A 98 5.08 -2.58 0.45
N PHE A 99 4.75 -3.87 0.50
CA PHE A 99 4.65 -4.60 1.76
C PHE A 99 5.32 -5.97 1.70
N LEU A 100 4.86 -6.89 0.83
CA LEU A 100 5.35 -8.27 0.82
C LEU A 100 6.80 -8.38 0.37
N GLU A 101 7.22 -7.69 -0.68
CA GLU A 101 8.58 -7.72 -1.19
C GLU A 101 9.58 -7.21 -0.14
N VAL A 102 9.19 -6.26 0.69
CA VAL A 102 10.07 -5.75 1.76
C VAL A 102 10.33 -6.81 2.84
N VAL A 103 9.32 -7.63 3.14
CA VAL A 103 9.43 -8.69 4.16
C VAL A 103 10.03 -9.97 3.57
N LEU A 104 9.59 -10.36 2.38
CA LEU A 104 9.87 -11.65 1.74
C LEU A 104 10.93 -11.58 0.65
N GLY A 105 11.29 -10.38 0.17
CA GLY A 105 12.26 -10.16 -0.89
C GLY A 105 13.63 -10.79 -0.60
N ARG A 106 14.00 -10.87 0.69
CA ARG A 106 15.24 -11.50 1.15
C ARG A 106 15.33 -12.99 0.79
N ILE A 107 14.19 -13.68 0.68
CA ILE A 107 14.15 -15.09 0.30
C ILE A 107 14.70 -15.28 -1.12
N PHE A 108 14.40 -14.35 -2.02
CA PHE A 108 14.88 -14.36 -3.40
C PHE A 108 16.38 -14.04 -3.52
N VAL A 109 17.02 -13.56 -2.44
CA VAL A 109 18.47 -13.33 -2.35
C VAL A 109 19.18 -14.48 -1.61
N GLY A 110 18.50 -15.62 -1.43
CA GLY A 110 19.08 -16.83 -0.84
C GLY A 110 19.03 -16.91 0.69
N VAL A 111 18.29 -16.00 1.35
CA VAL A 111 18.03 -16.10 2.79
C VAL A 111 16.97 -17.18 3.04
N SER A 112 17.24 -18.13 3.94
CA SER A 112 16.27 -19.17 4.27
C SER A 112 14.96 -18.57 4.82
N LEU A 113 13.82 -19.21 4.54
CA LEU A 113 12.50 -18.74 5.00
C LEU A 113 12.46 -18.54 6.52
N LYS A 114 13.09 -19.44 7.28
CA LYS A 114 13.19 -19.37 8.74
C LYS A 114 13.91 -18.11 9.21
N LEU A 115 14.99 -17.71 8.52
CA LEU A 115 15.76 -16.52 8.86
C LEU A 115 15.06 -15.24 8.36
N ALA A 116 14.43 -15.27 7.19
CA ALA A 116 13.68 -14.14 6.65
C ALA A 116 12.49 -13.75 7.54
N LEU A 117 11.83 -14.73 8.14
CA LEU A 117 10.71 -14.55 9.08
C LEU A 117 11.15 -14.52 10.55
N SER A 118 12.46 -14.45 10.83
CA SER A 118 12.95 -14.45 12.20
C SER A 118 12.69 -13.10 12.90
N PRO A 119 12.55 -13.10 14.24
CA PRO A 119 12.38 -11.87 15.00
C PRO A 119 13.53 -10.87 14.78
N GLU A 120 14.77 -11.35 14.63
CA GLU A 120 15.94 -10.48 14.41
C GLU A 120 15.85 -9.74 13.09
N THR A 121 15.43 -10.43 12.02
CA THR A 121 15.21 -9.81 10.70
C THR A 121 14.10 -8.77 10.76
N PHE A 122 13.00 -9.08 11.44
CA PHE A 122 11.91 -8.13 11.62
C PHE A 122 12.33 -6.89 12.42
N ILE A 123 13.10 -7.07 13.50
CA ILE A 123 13.68 -5.96 14.27
C ILE A 123 14.60 -5.12 13.39
N GLY A 124 15.42 -5.75 12.54
CA GLY A 124 16.27 -5.07 11.57
C GLY A 124 15.46 -4.21 10.59
N LEU A 125 14.40 -4.77 9.99
CA LEU A 125 13.49 -4.02 9.11
C LEU A 125 12.79 -2.87 9.85
N TRP A 126 12.35 -3.10 11.09
CA TRP A 126 11.74 -2.08 11.93
C TRP A 126 12.69 -0.93 12.25
N ARG A 127 13.97 -1.21 12.49
CA ARG A 127 14.97 -0.15 12.70
C ARG A 127 15.20 0.66 11.44
N THR A 128 15.28 0.00 10.28
CA THR A 128 15.59 0.62 8.98
C THR A 128 14.44 1.43 8.38
N LEU A 129 13.22 0.92 8.46
CA LEU A 129 12.04 1.52 7.84
C LEU A 129 11.16 2.25 8.88
N GLY A 130 11.18 1.83 10.15
CA GLY A 130 10.45 2.52 11.20
C GLY A 130 8.93 2.40 11.09
N LEU A 131 8.24 2.97 12.08
CA LEU A 131 6.79 2.85 12.24
C LEU A 131 6.01 3.48 11.08
N GLY A 132 6.48 4.60 10.53
CA GLY A 132 5.80 5.29 9.43
C GLY A 132 5.69 4.41 8.19
N PHE A 133 6.69 3.57 7.92
CA PHE A 133 6.64 2.61 6.82
C PHE A 133 5.52 1.59 7.01
N PHE A 134 5.56 0.85 8.13
CA PHE A 134 4.60 -0.23 8.37
C PHE A 134 3.17 0.29 8.46
N LEU A 135 2.96 1.41 9.16
CA LEU A 135 1.63 2.01 9.27
C LEU A 135 1.08 2.44 7.91
N THR A 136 1.92 3.10 7.09
CA THR A 136 1.51 3.54 5.75
C THR A 136 1.25 2.36 4.82
N SER A 137 2.14 1.37 4.78
CA SER A 137 1.95 0.17 3.94
C SER A 137 0.71 -0.62 4.34
N LEU A 138 0.40 -0.71 5.64
CA LEU A 138 -0.78 -1.44 6.14
C LEU A 138 -2.08 -0.67 5.86
N LEU A 139 -2.09 0.64 6.05
CA LEU A 139 -3.23 1.50 5.67
C LEU A 139 -3.46 1.51 4.16
N GLY A 140 -2.41 1.56 3.34
CA GLY A 140 -2.54 1.50 1.88
C GLY A 140 -3.02 0.14 1.39
N SER A 141 -2.57 -0.94 2.04
CA SER A 141 -3.09 -2.30 1.78
C SER A 141 -4.57 -2.37 2.11
N CYS A 142 -4.99 -1.84 3.27
CA CYS A 142 -6.40 -1.76 3.64
C CYS A 142 -7.21 -0.93 2.63
N PHE A 143 -6.72 0.26 2.27
CA PHE A 143 -7.35 1.13 1.26
C PHE A 143 -7.55 0.39 -0.07
N SER A 144 -6.50 -0.24 -0.59
CA SER A 144 -6.56 -0.91 -1.89
C SER A 144 -7.52 -2.10 -1.90
N ILE A 145 -7.57 -2.89 -0.82
CA ILE A 145 -8.54 -3.98 -0.65
C ILE A 145 -9.96 -3.44 -0.60
N LEU A 146 -10.21 -2.41 0.22
CA LEU A 146 -11.54 -1.79 0.34
C LEU A 146 -12.00 -1.19 -0.99
N LEU A 147 -11.11 -0.53 -1.72
CA LEU A 147 -11.38 0.02 -3.04
C LEU A 147 -11.78 -1.08 -4.04
N PHE A 148 -11.03 -2.18 -4.09
CA PHE A 148 -11.33 -3.31 -4.96
C PHE A 148 -12.69 -3.95 -4.63
N VAL A 149 -12.94 -4.26 -3.34
CA VAL A 149 -14.20 -4.86 -2.89
C VAL A 149 -15.39 -3.95 -3.19
N TYR A 150 -15.24 -2.65 -3.00
CA TYR A 150 -16.27 -1.66 -3.33
C TYR A 150 -16.61 -1.65 -4.82
N LEU A 151 -15.58 -1.59 -5.68
CA LEU A 151 -15.77 -1.50 -7.13
C LEU A 151 -16.31 -2.81 -7.73
N MET A 152 -15.91 -3.96 -7.19
CA MET A 152 -16.52 -5.26 -7.51
C MET A 152 -18.01 -5.27 -7.19
N ASN A 153 -18.39 -4.85 -5.99
CA ASN A 153 -19.80 -4.78 -5.59
C ASN A 153 -20.60 -3.80 -6.47
N LEU A 154 -20.06 -2.62 -6.77
CA LEU A 154 -20.71 -1.64 -7.64
C LEU A 154 -20.92 -2.21 -9.05
N SER A 155 -19.91 -2.87 -9.62
CA SER A 155 -20.01 -3.48 -10.95
C SER A 155 -21.03 -4.62 -11.01
N SER A 156 -21.21 -5.36 -9.92
CA SER A 156 -22.23 -6.42 -9.82
C SER A 156 -23.65 -5.87 -9.84
N LEU A 157 -23.86 -4.70 -9.22
CA LEU A 157 -25.16 -4.02 -9.18
C LEU A 157 -25.53 -3.40 -10.52
N GLN A 158 -24.56 -2.97 -11.33
CA GLN A 158 -24.82 -2.44 -12.68
C GLN A 158 -25.17 -3.51 -13.73
N LYS A 159 -24.97 -4.79 -13.41
CA LYS A 159 -25.32 -5.92 -14.30
C LYS A 159 -26.70 -6.53 -13.99
N SER A 160 -27.28 -6.21 -12.83
CA SER A 160 -28.64 -6.60 -12.41
C SER A 160 -29.66 -5.59 -12.91
#